data_AF-A0A9J6DIP5-F1
#
_entry.id   AF-A0A9J6DIP5-F1
#
_cell.length_a   1.000
_cell.length_b   1.000
_cell.length_c   1.000
_cell.angle_alpha   90.00
_cell.angle_beta   90.00
_cell.angle_gamma   90.00
#
_symmetry.space_group_name_H-M   'P 1'
#
loop_
_entity.id
_entity.type
_entity.pdbx_description
1 polymer ?
#
loop_
_entity_poly.entity_id
_entity_poly.type
_entity_poly.pdbx_seq_one_letter_code
_entity_poly.pdbx_strand_id
1 'polypeptide(L)'
;MLQNWSLLKLYILTQWKWSQSKASAEYVCRNIELPNTSWNKLSFSTETGTVTFGLCEFEGAELDHLLLPKLVKFEQVVEQEKNWVLECVLLRMRSPKLYEHLRKQKILVLPSRTCLQRHVRNFKSGFGFNDTVFKALSAKTESMDVCSRHGGIIFNKLKLSEQFDVNQAGFVERFVNLGSFTADEQRSTPADHGMVMLFQPFQAHSGGITCKVSHPVDSSRELHFCSDFPHLVKCIRNTFVSTGFTTPDGRACIEDIEVAWAKDNSSLTLKAMPHVTRAHIRPNSFETMKANLAFMLSSEEVLKGMFLYRSDLPGFSSSVSASEQPVRRLSRLTSIMTSRCPKRGLRPSSQDVAELEDFVVFLDAWEEASKNVEVAS
;
A
#
# COMPACT_ATOMS: atom_id res chain seq x y z
N MET A 1 -17.26 0.03 -19.41
CA MET A 1 -15.95 0.26 -20.04
C MET A 1 -14.91 0.59 -18.95
N LEU A 2 -14.68 -0.34 -18.02
CA LEU A 2 -13.72 -0.24 -16.92
C LEU A 2 -13.00 -1.58 -16.84
N GLN A 3 -12.00 -1.80 -17.69
CA GLN A 3 -11.17 -3.01 -17.69
C GLN A 3 -9.75 -2.64 -17.20
N ASN A 4 -9.29 -3.40 -16.20
CA ASN A 4 -7.89 -3.66 -15.84
C ASN A 4 -6.91 -2.48 -15.70
N TRP A 5 -6.98 -1.78 -14.57
CA TRP A 5 -5.95 -0.81 -14.12
C TRP A 5 -5.04 -1.34 -13.01
N SER A 6 -4.64 -2.61 -13.07
CA SER A 6 -3.87 -3.27 -11.99
C SER A 6 -2.49 -3.81 -12.37
N LEU A 7 -2.00 -3.60 -13.60
CA LEU A 7 -0.80 -4.29 -14.09
C LEU A 7 0.35 -3.36 -14.50
N LEU A 8 0.68 -2.40 -13.62
CA LEU A 8 1.94 -1.68 -13.71
C LEU A 8 2.43 -1.29 -12.32
N LYS A 9 2.63 -2.30 -11.48
CA LYS A 9 3.36 -2.17 -10.23
C LYS A 9 4.83 -2.46 -10.53
N LEU A 10 5.63 -1.41 -10.68
CA LEU A 10 7.07 -1.54 -10.76
C LEU A 10 7.59 -1.73 -9.34
N TYR A 11 8.23 -2.86 -9.07
CA TYR A 11 8.90 -3.13 -7.81
C TYR A 11 10.40 -3.00 -8.01
N ILE A 12 11.03 -2.12 -7.26
CA ILE A 12 12.48 -2.02 -7.18
C ILE A 12 12.87 -2.32 -5.74
N LEU A 13 13.80 -3.26 -5.57
CA LEU A 13 14.31 -3.69 -4.27
C LEU A 13 15.80 -3.33 -4.18
N THR A 14 16.18 -2.54 -3.19
CA THR A 14 17.60 -2.31 -2.83
C THR A 14 17.85 -2.80 -1.41
N GLN A 15 19.10 -3.15 -1.03
CA GLN A 15 19.41 -3.74 0.29
C GLN A 15 20.51 -2.95 1.02
N TRP A 16 20.37 -2.73 2.33
CA TRP A 16 21.33 -1.93 3.12
C TRP A 16 21.51 -2.43 4.57
N LYS A 17 22.46 -1.82 5.29
CA LYS A 17 22.65 -1.98 6.74
C LYS A 17 22.41 -0.69 7.51
N TRP A 18 21.68 -0.75 8.62
CA TRP A 18 21.45 0.41 9.49
C TRP A 18 22.64 0.65 10.44
N SER A 19 23.17 1.89 10.49
CA SER A 19 24.17 2.34 11.46
C SER A 19 23.61 3.52 12.26
N GLN A 20 23.72 3.48 13.59
CA GLN A 20 23.26 4.54 14.50
C GLN A 20 24.14 5.80 14.52
N SER A 21 25.26 5.83 13.79
CA SER A 21 26.12 7.02 13.74
C SER A 21 25.86 7.86 12.48
N LYS A 22 25.37 9.09 12.67
CA LYS A 22 25.12 10.19 11.71
C LYS A 22 23.71 10.25 11.09
N ALA A 23 22.83 10.92 11.83
CA ALA A 23 21.64 11.56 11.29
C ALA A 23 22.06 12.78 10.44
N SER A 24 22.34 12.57 9.16
CA SER A 24 22.46 13.63 8.14
C SER A 24 22.65 12.98 6.78
N ALA A 25 21.54 12.75 6.07
CA ALA A 25 21.59 12.42 4.65
C ALA A 25 21.73 13.74 3.86
N GLU A 26 22.98 14.17 3.64
CA GLU A 26 23.27 15.23 2.67
C GLU A 26 22.87 14.74 1.27
N TYR A 27 21.79 15.32 0.74
CA TYR A 27 21.37 15.18 -0.65
C TYR A 27 22.38 15.91 -1.55
N VAL A 28 23.38 15.19 -2.07
CA VAL A 28 24.27 15.71 -3.12
C VAL A 28 23.75 15.23 -4.47
N CYS A 29 22.84 16.01 -5.07
CA CYS A 29 22.57 15.93 -6.50
C CYS A 29 23.66 16.68 -7.25
N ARG A 30 24.62 15.97 -7.85
CA ARG A 30 25.52 16.52 -8.86
C ARG A 30 25.30 15.81 -10.20
N ASN A 31 24.81 16.62 -11.15
CA ASN A 31 24.86 16.55 -12.61
C ASN A 31 25.16 15.20 -13.26
N ILE A 32 24.16 14.67 -13.96
CA ILE A 32 24.33 13.65 -14.99
C ILE A 32 24.06 14.33 -16.34
N GLU A 33 25.12 14.65 -17.08
CA GLU A 33 25.07 14.78 -18.54
C GLU A 33 25.37 13.41 -19.13
N LEU A 34 24.68 13.01 -20.21
CA LEU A 34 25.14 12.05 -21.24
C LEU A 34 24.02 11.85 -22.33
N PRO A 35 24.32 11.31 -23.53
CA PRO A 35 24.32 12.11 -24.76
C PRO A 35 23.24 11.72 -25.79
N ASN A 36 23.05 12.65 -26.73
CA ASN A 36 22.26 12.55 -27.96
C ASN A 36 22.47 11.24 -28.74
N THR A 37 21.39 10.62 -29.19
CA THR A 37 21.33 10.01 -30.54
C THR A 37 19.87 9.87 -31.01
N SER A 38 19.66 10.32 -32.25
CA SER A 38 18.45 10.33 -33.06
C SER A 38 18.21 8.97 -33.76
N TRP A 39 16.96 8.67 -34.15
CA TRP A 39 16.51 8.43 -35.54
C TRP A 39 15.20 7.59 -35.64
N ASN A 40 14.19 8.21 -36.29
CA ASN A 40 13.17 7.75 -37.25
C ASN A 40 12.15 6.60 -37.01
N LYS A 41 10.88 7.05 -36.96
CA LYS A 41 9.67 6.63 -37.71
C LYS A 41 9.68 5.31 -38.50
N LEU A 42 8.68 4.47 -38.21
CA LEU A 42 7.91 3.69 -39.20
C LEU A 42 6.52 3.36 -38.65
N SER A 43 5.49 3.55 -39.48
CA SER A 43 4.06 3.40 -39.24
C SER A 43 3.50 2.19 -39.99
N PHE A 44 2.54 1.43 -39.45
CA PHE A 44 1.48 0.73 -40.22
C PHE A 44 0.28 0.33 -39.34
N SER A 45 -0.92 0.39 -39.93
CA SER A 45 -2.27 0.01 -39.46
C SER A 45 -2.52 -1.51 -39.57
N THR A 46 -3.57 -2.18 -39.08
CA THR A 46 -5.01 -1.88 -38.98
C THR A 46 -5.73 -2.91 -38.06
N GLU A 47 -6.94 -2.51 -37.63
CA GLU A 47 -8.20 -3.28 -37.53
C GLU A 47 -8.45 -4.36 -36.44
N THR A 48 -9.20 -3.91 -35.42
CA THR A 48 -10.43 -4.49 -34.84
C THR A 48 -10.47 -5.94 -34.38
N GLY A 49 -10.82 -6.12 -33.11
CA GLY A 49 -11.31 -7.40 -32.58
C GLY A 49 -11.55 -7.38 -31.08
N THR A 50 -12.55 -6.62 -30.61
CA THR A 50 -13.02 -6.64 -29.23
C THR A 50 -13.67 -7.99 -28.92
N VAL A 51 -13.20 -8.70 -27.89
CA VAL A 51 -13.96 -9.80 -27.28
C VAL A 51 -13.97 -9.62 -25.77
N THR A 52 -15.17 -9.48 -25.23
CA THR A 52 -15.47 -9.35 -23.81
C THR A 52 -16.08 -10.67 -23.36
N PHE A 53 -15.61 -11.26 -22.26
CA PHE A 53 -16.33 -12.34 -21.58
C PHE A 53 -16.70 -11.88 -20.16
N GLY A 54 -17.99 -11.60 -19.99
CA GLY A 54 -18.65 -11.53 -18.69
C GLY A 54 -19.00 -12.94 -18.23
N LEU A 55 -18.81 -13.22 -16.95
CA LEU A 55 -19.23 -14.44 -16.28
C LEU A 55 -20.75 -14.44 -16.15
N CYS A 56 -21.41 -15.46 -16.70
CA CYS A 56 -22.78 -15.83 -16.36
C CYS A 56 -22.71 -17.26 -15.80
N GLU A 57 -23.33 -17.47 -14.64
CA GLU A 57 -23.48 -18.78 -14.01
C GLU A 57 -24.35 -19.68 -14.89
N PHE A 58 -23.99 -20.96 -15.00
CA PHE A 58 -24.84 -22.01 -15.55
C PHE A 58 -24.91 -23.17 -14.56
N GLU A 59 -26.14 -23.55 -14.21
CA GLU A 59 -26.47 -24.76 -13.46
C GLU A 59 -26.12 -26.01 -14.30
N GLY A 60 -25.65 -27.04 -13.60
CA GLY A 60 -25.10 -28.25 -14.20
C GLY A 60 -26.15 -29.16 -14.82
N ALA A 61 -26.07 -29.32 -16.15
CA ALA A 61 -26.49 -30.52 -16.87
C ALA A 61 -26.08 -30.54 -18.37
N GLU A 62 -25.60 -29.44 -18.96
CA GLU A 62 -25.25 -29.38 -20.40
C GLU A 62 -23.74 -29.32 -20.71
N LEU A 63 -22.86 -29.51 -19.71
CA LEU A 63 -21.41 -29.39 -19.92
C LEU A 63 -20.76 -30.61 -20.61
N ASP A 64 -21.36 -31.79 -20.50
CA ASP A 64 -20.73 -33.03 -20.98
C ASP A 64 -20.72 -33.15 -22.51
N HIS A 65 -21.78 -32.66 -23.18
CA HIS A 65 -21.88 -32.79 -24.64
C HIS A 65 -21.09 -31.74 -25.43
N LEU A 66 -20.70 -30.62 -24.81
CA LEU A 66 -20.01 -29.51 -25.49
C LEU A 66 -18.48 -29.54 -25.34
N LEU A 67 -17.96 -30.19 -24.29
CA LEU A 67 -16.52 -30.22 -23.98
C LEU A 67 -15.78 -31.43 -24.55
N LEU A 68 -16.45 -32.58 -24.69
CA LEU A 68 -15.83 -33.81 -25.18
C LEU A 68 -15.28 -33.72 -26.61
N PRO A 69 -15.93 -33.06 -27.58
CA PRO A 69 -15.36 -32.91 -28.93
C PRO A 69 -14.23 -31.88 -29.01
N LYS A 70 -14.13 -30.94 -28.06
CA LYS A 70 -13.07 -29.91 -28.03
C LYS A 70 -11.76 -30.40 -27.42
N LEU A 71 -11.76 -31.57 -26.77
CA LEU A 71 -10.58 -32.19 -26.18
C LEU A 71 -9.75 -33.03 -27.20
N VAL A 72 -10.21 -33.17 -28.46
CA VAL A 72 -9.59 -34.07 -29.46
C VAL A 72 -8.95 -33.32 -30.65
N LYS A 73 -8.85 -31.99 -30.61
CA LYS A 73 -8.05 -31.22 -31.60
C LYS A 73 -7.20 -30.16 -30.94
N PHE A 74 -6.08 -30.57 -30.34
CA PHE A 74 -4.98 -29.66 -30.00
C PHE A 74 -3.66 -30.27 -30.47
N GLU A 75 -3.56 -30.46 -31.79
CA GLU A 75 -2.32 -30.83 -32.47
C GLU A 75 -1.94 -29.79 -33.54
N GLN A 76 -2.43 -28.56 -33.40
CA GLN A 76 -1.99 -27.42 -34.21
C GLN A 76 -1.69 -26.22 -33.32
N VAL A 77 -0.50 -25.65 -33.57
CA VAL A 77 0.02 -24.34 -33.12
C VAL A 77 0.77 -24.33 -31.79
N VAL A 78 1.97 -24.93 -31.83
CA VAL A 78 3.09 -24.76 -30.89
C VAL A 78 3.64 -23.31 -30.87
N GLU A 79 3.11 -22.40 -31.70
CA GLU A 79 3.42 -20.96 -31.67
C GLU A 79 2.76 -20.22 -30.47
N GLN A 80 1.90 -20.91 -29.71
CA GLN A 80 1.33 -20.47 -28.43
C GLN A 80 2.15 -20.89 -27.18
N GLU A 81 3.34 -21.49 -27.35
CA GLU A 81 4.13 -22.05 -26.24
C GLU A 81 4.47 -21.02 -25.15
N LYS A 82 4.89 -19.80 -25.51
CA LYS A 82 5.33 -18.81 -24.51
C LYS A 82 4.18 -18.28 -23.66
N ASN A 83 3.02 -18.02 -24.27
CA ASN A 83 1.84 -17.53 -23.56
C ASN A 83 1.25 -18.63 -22.66
N TRP A 84 1.19 -19.87 -23.16
CA TRP A 84 0.72 -21.00 -22.35
C TRP A 84 1.61 -21.29 -21.14
N VAL A 85 2.94 -21.27 -21.33
CA VAL A 85 3.89 -21.41 -20.23
C VAL A 85 3.74 -20.26 -19.23
N LEU A 86 3.53 -19.03 -19.68
CA LEU A 86 3.28 -17.89 -18.80
C LEU A 86 2.02 -18.10 -17.94
N GLU A 87 0.91 -18.51 -18.53
CA GLU A 87 -0.33 -18.84 -17.81
C GLU A 87 -0.09 -19.96 -16.78
N CYS A 88 0.67 -21.00 -17.16
CA CYS A 88 1.05 -22.06 -16.23
C CYS A 88 1.93 -21.56 -15.06
N VAL A 89 2.84 -20.61 -15.31
CA VAL A 89 3.62 -19.94 -14.26
C VAL A 89 2.69 -19.13 -13.35
N LEU A 90 1.77 -18.34 -13.90
CA LEU A 90 0.80 -17.54 -13.12
C LEU A 90 -0.12 -18.41 -12.26
N LEU A 91 -0.65 -19.50 -12.82
CA LEU A 91 -1.46 -20.48 -12.11
C LEU A 91 -0.69 -21.11 -10.95
N ARG A 92 0.58 -21.50 -11.19
CA ARG A 92 1.45 -22.04 -10.15
C ARG A 92 1.78 -21.01 -9.07
N MET A 93 2.05 -19.75 -9.45
CA MET A 93 2.31 -18.65 -8.50
C MET A 93 1.11 -18.42 -7.59
N ARG A 94 -0.12 -18.55 -8.11
CA ARG A 94 -1.35 -18.40 -7.34
C ARG A 94 -1.62 -19.57 -6.42
N SER A 95 -1.41 -20.81 -6.88
CA SER A 95 -1.52 -22.01 -6.02
C SER A 95 -0.68 -23.18 -6.55
N PRO A 96 0.50 -23.45 -5.95
CA PRO A 96 1.33 -24.59 -6.35
C PRO A 96 0.65 -25.94 -6.10
N LYS A 97 -0.17 -26.04 -5.04
CA LYS A 97 -0.89 -27.28 -4.68
C LYS A 97 -1.95 -27.62 -5.72
N LEU A 98 -2.74 -26.62 -6.14
CA LEU A 98 -3.75 -26.79 -7.17
C LEU A 98 -3.10 -27.17 -8.51
N TYR A 99 -2.03 -26.49 -8.90
CA TYR A 99 -1.28 -26.80 -10.12
C TYR A 99 -0.81 -28.27 -10.15
N GLU A 100 -0.20 -28.76 -9.06
CA GLU A 100 0.26 -30.15 -8.99
C GLU A 100 -0.91 -31.15 -8.94
N HIS A 101 -2.04 -30.80 -8.33
CA HIS A 101 -3.23 -31.64 -8.34
C HIS A 101 -3.79 -31.80 -9.76
N LEU A 102 -4.02 -30.69 -10.47
CA LEU A 102 -4.51 -30.68 -11.86
C LEU A 102 -3.59 -31.48 -12.79
N ARG A 103 -2.28 -31.35 -12.58
CA ARG A 103 -1.27 -32.08 -13.35
C ARG A 103 -1.25 -33.57 -13.04
N LYS A 104 -1.24 -33.96 -11.75
CA LYS A 104 -1.13 -35.37 -11.33
C LYS A 104 -2.40 -36.17 -11.65
N GLN A 105 -3.56 -35.56 -11.50
CA GLN A 105 -4.84 -36.14 -11.86
C GLN A 105 -5.12 -36.08 -13.37
N LYS A 106 -4.19 -35.53 -14.16
CA LYS A 106 -4.30 -35.38 -15.62
C LYS A 106 -5.57 -34.66 -16.07
N ILE A 107 -6.08 -33.75 -15.22
CA ILE A 107 -7.25 -32.93 -15.53
C ILE A 107 -6.91 -31.93 -16.65
N LEU A 108 -5.69 -31.38 -16.62
CA LEU A 108 -5.14 -30.52 -17.66
C LEU A 108 -3.74 -30.98 -18.06
N VAL A 109 -3.38 -30.79 -19.33
CA VAL A 109 -2.03 -31.06 -19.85
C VAL A 109 -1.09 -29.94 -19.41
N LEU A 110 -0.50 -30.09 -18.22
CA LEU A 110 0.33 -29.07 -17.59
C LEU A 110 1.83 -29.41 -17.64
N PRO A 111 2.70 -28.44 -17.96
CA PRO A 111 4.15 -28.61 -17.91
C PRO A 111 4.66 -29.10 -16.55
N SER A 112 5.80 -29.80 -16.57
CA SER A 112 6.46 -30.22 -15.34
C SER A 112 6.98 -29.05 -14.52
N ARG A 113 7.15 -29.26 -13.21
CA ARG A 113 7.80 -28.29 -12.31
C ARG A 113 9.17 -27.85 -12.85
N THR A 114 9.96 -28.78 -13.35
CA THR A 114 11.30 -28.51 -13.91
C THR A 114 11.22 -27.68 -15.19
N CYS A 115 10.21 -27.94 -16.05
CA CYS A 115 9.96 -27.13 -17.24
C CYS A 115 9.63 -25.68 -16.87
N LEU A 116 8.74 -25.45 -15.89
CA LEU A 116 8.42 -24.10 -15.44
C LEU A 116 9.62 -23.41 -14.79
N GLN A 117 10.38 -24.09 -13.94
CA GLN A 117 11.58 -23.54 -13.31
C GLN A 117 12.62 -23.10 -14.34
N ARG A 118 12.79 -23.87 -15.43
CA ARG A 118 13.69 -23.51 -16.53
C ARG A 118 13.26 -22.22 -17.23
N HIS A 119 11.96 -22.01 -17.43
CA HIS A 119 11.45 -20.78 -18.04
C HIS A 119 11.57 -19.57 -17.10
N VAL A 120 11.28 -19.75 -15.81
CA VAL A 120 11.41 -18.67 -14.81
C VAL A 120 12.87 -18.29 -14.60
N ARG A 121 13.83 -19.22 -14.73
CA ARG A 121 15.27 -18.94 -14.56
C ARG A 121 15.80 -17.87 -15.51
N ASN A 122 15.19 -17.70 -16.68
CA ASN A 122 15.60 -16.67 -17.64
C ASN A 122 15.21 -15.25 -17.18
N PHE A 123 14.25 -15.12 -16.26
CA PHE A 123 13.91 -13.86 -15.64
C PHE A 123 14.89 -13.58 -14.49
N LYS A 124 15.95 -12.83 -14.78
CA LYS A 124 16.88 -12.34 -13.75
C LYS A 124 16.15 -11.34 -12.84
N SER A 125 15.76 -11.77 -11.65
CA SER A 125 15.40 -10.87 -10.55
C SER A 125 16.67 -10.48 -9.80
N GLY A 126 17.29 -9.37 -10.19
CA GLY A 126 18.40 -8.76 -9.44
C GLY A 126 17.90 -7.66 -8.51
N PHE A 127 18.74 -7.24 -7.56
CA PHE A 127 18.53 -6.01 -6.81
C PHE A 127 18.76 -4.79 -7.71
N GLY A 128 18.08 -3.69 -7.39
CA GLY A 128 18.17 -2.43 -8.12
C GLY A 128 17.21 -2.33 -9.30
N PHE A 129 17.52 -1.41 -10.21
CA PHE A 129 16.71 -1.10 -11.37
C PHE A 129 16.95 -2.11 -12.49
N ASN A 130 15.87 -2.65 -13.07
CA ASN A 130 15.96 -3.58 -14.18
C ASN A 130 15.61 -2.88 -15.50
N ASP A 131 16.63 -2.62 -16.31
CA ASP A 131 16.50 -1.94 -17.61
C ASP A 131 15.52 -2.63 -18.56
N THR A 132 15.41 -3.96 -18.52
CA THR A 132 14.45 -4.69 -19.37
C THR A 132 13.02 -4.35 -19.00
N VAL A 133 12.75 -4.15 -17.70
CA VAL A 133 11.44 -3.71 -17.22
C VAL A 133 11.18 -2.28 -17.67
N PHE A 134 12.14 -1.36 -17.49
CA PHE A 134 11.98 0.03 -17.92
C PHE A 134 11.77 0.18 -19.42
N LYS A 135 12.46 -0.61 -20.26
CA LYS A 135 12.25 -0.66 -21.71
C LYS A 135 10.82 -1.10 -22.05
N ALA A 136 10.33 -2.15 -21.39
CA ALA A 136 8.96 -2.62 -21.58
C ALA A 136 7.93 -1.59 -21.10
N LEU A 137 8.21 -0.88 -19.99
CA LEU A 137 7.34 0.19 -19.49
C LEU A 137 7.32 1.39 -20.45
N SER A 138 8.46 1.79 -21.00
CA SER A 138 8.54 2.86 -21.99
C SER A 138 7.63 2.55 -23.19
N ALA A 139 7.80 1.38 -23.80
CA ALA A 139 6.99 0.95 -24.93
C ALA A 139 5.49 0.91 -24.62
N LYS A 140 5.10 0.50 -23.40
CA LYS A 140 3.70 0.47 -22.97
C LYS A 140 3.12 1.86 -22.71
N THR A 141 3.93 2.79 -22.20
CA THR A 141 3.46 4.14 -21.85
C THR A 141 3.36 5.05 -23.06
N GLU A 142 4.05 4.78 -24.17
CA GLU A 142 4.00 5.58 -25.41
C GLU A 142 2.58 5.84 -25.91
N SER A 143 1.69 4.84 -25.84
CA SER A 143 0.29 4.94 -26.27
C SER A 143 -0.68 5.49 -25.21
N MET A 144 -0.21 5.69 -23.97
CA MET A 144 -1.05 6.17 -22.87
C MET A 144 -1.14 7.70 -22.87
N ASP A 145 -2.28 8.27 -22.48
CA ASP A 145 -2.40 9.71 -22.27
C ASP A 145 -1.55 10.19 -21.08
N VAL A 146 -1.26 11.49 -21.03
CA VAL A 146 -0.41 12.10 -19.99
C VAL A 146 -0.99 11.90 -18.60
N CYS A 147 -2.30 12.06 -18.43
CA CYS A 147 -2.96 11.92 -17.12
C CYS A 147 -2.83 10.50 -16.57
N SER A 148 -2.89 9.50 -17.45
CA SER A 148 -2.73 8.08 -17.12
C SER A 148 -1.30 7.67 -16.78
N ARG A 149 -0.32 8.52 -17.06
CA ARG A 149 1.09 8.35 -16.66
C ARG A 149 1.39 8.97 -15.29
N HIS A 150 0.44 9.68 -14.69
CA HIS A 150 0.59 10.19 -13.31
C HIS A 150 0.46 9.06 -12.29
N GLY A 151 1.16 9.23 -11.17
CA GLY A 151 1.17 8.25 -10.10
C GLY A 151 2.07 8.67 -8.95
N GLY A 152 2.02 7.87 -7.89
CA GLY A 152 2.83 8.03 -6.70
C GLY A 152 3.96 7.02 -6.66
N ILE A 153 5.07 7.44 -6.08
CA ILE A 153 6.18 6.56 -5.72
C ILE A 153 6.09 6.31 -4.22
N ILE A 154 5.93 5.05 -3.84
CA ILE A 154 5.81 4.61 -2.45
C ILE A 154 7.11 3.91 -2.07
N PHE A 155 7.71 4.37 -0.98
CA PHE A 155 8.89 3.74 -0.39
C PHE A 155 8.49 3.03 0.90
N ASN A 156 8.98 1.82 1.11
CA ASN A 156 8.87 1.16 2.40
C ASN A 156 10.08 0.26 2.68
N LYS A 157 10.42 0.11 3.95
CA LYS A 157 11.52 -0.72 4.42
C LYS A 157 10.99 -2.08 4.86
N LEU A 158 11.64 -3.15 4.42
CA LEU A 158 11.44 -4.51 4.88
C LEU A 158 12.64 -4.91 5.75
N LYS A 159 12.41 -5.50 6.93
CA LYS A 159 13.47 -6.17 7.69
C LYS A 159 13.75 -7.53 7.03
N LEU A 160 15.02 -7.83 6.80
CA LEU A 160 15.49 -9.10 6.25
C LEU A 160 16.11 -9.95 7.36
N SER A 161 16.11 -11.28 7.17
CA SER A 161 16.92 -12.15 8.02
C SER A 161 18.40 -12.00 7.63
N GLU A 162 19.23 -11.70 8.62
CA GLU A 162 20.68 -11.59 8.47
C GLU A 162 21.28 -12.99 8.34
N GLN A 163 21.24 -13.53 7.12
CA GLN A 163 21.74 -14.85 6.76
C GLN A 163 22.50 -14.74 5.43
N PHE A 164 23.40 -15.67 5.16
CA PHE A 164 24.06 -15.77 3.87
C PHE A 164 23.42 -16.91 3.08
N ASP A 165 23.03 -16.63 1.84
CA ASP A 165 22.56 -17.65 0.91
C ASP A 165 23.52 -17.74 -0.27
N VAL A 166 23.86 -18.95 -0.68
CA VAL A 166 24.58 -19.18 -1.94
C VAL A 166 23.54 -19.43 -3.02
N ASN A 167 23.53 -18.59 -4.04
CA ASN A 167 22.64 -18.79 -5.17
C ASN A 167 23.07 -19.97 -6.04
N GLN A 168 22.19 -20.38 -6.96
CA GLN A 168 22.46 -21.50 -7.87
C GLN A 168 23.62 -21.25 -8.85
N ALA A 169 24.10 -20.01 -8.95
CA ALA A 169 25.27 -19.63 -9.74
C ALA A 169 26.56 -19.59 -8.90
N GLY A 170 26.51 -19.96 -7.61
CA GLY A 170 27.66 -20.01 -6.72
C GLY A 170 28.03 -18.67 -6.08
N PHE A 171 27.25 -17.61 -6.28
CA PHE A 171 27.46 -16.33 -5.64
C PHE A 171 26.78 -16.28 -4.28
N VAL A 172 27.49 -15.75 -3.29
CA VAL A 172 26.92 -15.43 -1.98
C VAL A 172 26.09 -14.17 -2.11
N GLU A 173 24.79 -14.27 -1.85
CA GLU A 173 23.83 -13.17 -1.85
C GLU A 173 23.62 -12.62 -0.42
N ARG A 174 22.84 -11.53 -0.30
CA ARG A 174 22.45 -10.84 0.94
C ARG A 174 23.53 -9.95 1.58
N PHE A 175 24.48 -9.48 0.78
CA PHE A 175 25.31 -8.32 1.16
C PHE A 175 24.58 -7.00 0.90
N VAL A 176 25.05 -5.93 1.55
CA VAL A 176 24.63 -4.57 1.22
C VAL A 176 24.85 -4.31 -0.28
N ASN A 177 23.78 -3.88 -0.96
CA ASN A 177 23.80 -3.59 -2.39
C ASN A 177 22.95 -2.33 -2.66
N LEU A 178 23.67 -1.22 -2.79
CA LEU A 178 23.17 0.10 -3.18
C LEU A 178 23.49 0.42 -4.65
N GLY A 179 23.79 -0.60 -5.47
CA GLY A 179 24.29 -0.41 -6.84
C GLY A 179 25.64 0.30 -6.85
N SER A 180 25.77 1.31 -7.72
CA SER A 180 26.99 2.12 -7.88
C SER A 180 27.40 2.90 -6.62
N PHE A 181 26.49 3.06 -5.66
CA PHE A 181 26.74 3.80 -4.42
C PHE A 181 27.20 2.90 -3.26
N THR A 182 27.46 1.62 -3.53
CA THR A 182 27.95 0.70 -2.50
C THR A 182 29.43 0.93 -2.23
N ALA A 183 29.75 1.53 -1.08
CA ALA A 183 31.13 1.69 -0.62
C ALA A 183 31.82 0.33 -0.47
N ASP A 184 33.12 0.26 -0.78
CA ASP A 184 33.87 -1.01 -0.77
C ASP A 184 33.83 -1.71 0.59
N GLU A 185 33.87 -0.94 1.68
CA GLU A 185 33.75 -1.41 3.07
C GLU A 185 32.41 -2.10 3.37
N GLN A 186 31.34 -1.72 2.66
CA GLN A 186 29.99 -2.25 2.88
C GLN A 186 29.71 -3.51 2.06
N ARG A 187 30.51 -3.81 1.03
CA ARG A 187 30.26 -4.93 0.11
C ARG A 187 30.37 -6.31 0.77
N SER A 188 31.12 -6.42 1.86
CA SER A 188 31.26 -7.65 2.65
C SER A 188 30.29 -7.71 3.83
N THR A 189 29.47 -6.68 4.01
CA THR A 189 28.57 -6.56 5.15
C THR A 189 27.21 -7.18 4.83
N PRO A 190 26.65 -8.05 5.69
CA PRO A 190 25.31 -8.60 5.49
C PRO A 190 24.26 -7.50 5.57
N ALA A 191 23.32 -7.51 4.64
CA ALA A 191 22.18 -6.61 4.62
C ALA A 191 21.13 -7.07 5.63
N ASP A 192 20.56 -6.12 6.36
CA ASP A 192 19.54 -6.39 7.37
C ASP A 192 18.18 -5.79 7.00
N HIS A 193 18.14 -4.97 5.97
CA HIS A 193 16.92 -4.41 5.43
C HIS A 193 16.94 -4.36 3.90
N GLY A 194 15.74 -4.45 3.32
CA GLY A 194 15.46 -4.14 1.92
C GLY A 194 14.58 -2.89 1.82
N MET A 195 14.93 -1.96 0.94
CA MET A 195 14.05 -0.88 0.54
C MET A 195 13.23 -1.34 -0.66
N VAL A 196 11.91 -1.20 -0.57
CA VAL A 196 10.96 -1.44 -1.66
C VAL A 196 10.51 -0.08 -2.18
N MET A 197 10.66 0.12 -3.48
CA MET A 197 10.04 1.22 -4.21
C MET A 197 8.94 0.66 -5.10
N LEU A 198 7.76 1.26 -5.00
CA LEU A 198 6.59 0.91 -5.78
C LEU A 198 6.07 2.14 -6.52
N PHE A 199 5.87 2.04 -7.83
CA PHE A 199 5.07 3.01 -8.57
C PHE A 199 3.60 2.57 -8.59
N GLN A 200 2.70 3.47 -8.18
CA GLN A 200 1.26 3.26 -8.20
C GLN A 200 0.60 4.37 -9.04
N PRO A 201 0.06 4.04 -10.23
CA PRO A 201 -0.61 5.03 -11.06
C PRO A 201 -1.90 5.52 -10.40
N PHE A 202 -2.16 6.82 -10.51
CA PHE A 202 -3.44 7.44 -10.17
C PHE A 202 -3.58 8.74 -10.96
N GLN A 203 -4.83 9.10 -11.26
CA GLN A 203 -5.15 10.36 -11.92
C GLN A 203 -5.48 11.40 -10.85
N ALA A 204 -4.75 12.51 -10.83
CA ALA A 204 -5.02 13.63 -9.95
C ALA A 204 -4.70 14.95 -10.65
N HIS A 205 -5.39 16.00 -10.22
CA HIS A 205 -5.10 17.39 -10.54
C HIS A 205 -4.92 18.10 -9.20
N SER A 206 -3.77 18.76 -9.00
CA SER A 206 -3.47 19.49 -7.78
C SER A 206 -3.15 20.95 -8.12
N GLY A 207 -3.79 21.88 -7.42
CA GLY A 207 -3.37 23.27 -7.31
C GLY A 207 -3.10 23.57 -5.84
N GLY A 208 -2.04 24.33 -5.54
CA GLY A 208 -1.84 24.90 -4.19
C GLY A 208 -1.31 23.97 -3.10
N ILE A 209 -0.41 23.02 -3.41
CA ILE A 209 0.24 22.17 -2.39
C ILE A 209 1.56 22.81 -1.95
N THR A 210 1.77 22.93 -0.63
CA THR A 210 2.98 23.52 -0.01
C THR A 210 4.16 22.54 0.04
N CYS A 211 3.91 21.27 0.39
CA CYS A 211 4.94 20.23 0.51
C CYS A 211 5.33 19.64 -0.86
N LYS A 212 6.12 20.40 -1.63
CA LYS A 212 6.56 20.00 -2.97
C LYS A 212 7.98 20.45 -3.31
N VAL A 213 8.58 19.77 -4.28
CA VAL A 213 9.86 20.14 -4.91
C VAL A 213 9.74 20.03 -6.43
N SER A 214 10.49 20.85 -7.18
CA SER A 214 10.56 20.70 -8.65
C SER A 214 11.15 19.35 -9.04
N HIS A 215 10.61 18.73 -10.09
CA HIS A 215 11.08 17.44 -10.55
C HIS A 215 12.52 17.56 -11.11
N PRO A 216 13.43 16.63 -10.75
CA PRO A 216 14.86 16.78 -11.03
C PRO A 216 15.24 16.72 -12.51
N VAL A 217 14.37 16.19 -13.39
CA VAL A 217 14.62 16.08 -14.83
C VAL A 217 13.73 17.02 -15.66
N ASP A 218 12.64 17.53 -15.07
CA ASP A 218 11.63 18.31 -15.80
C ASP A 218 11.09 19.40 -14.88
N SER A 219 11.61 20.62 -15.03
CA SER A 219 11.26 21.75 -14.17
C SER A 219 9.79 22.19 -14.30
N SER A 220 9.06 21.73 -15.32
CA SER A 220 7.62 22.01 -15.48
C SER A 220 6.75 21.15 -14.55
N ARG A 221 7.33 20.15 -13.89
CA ARG A 221 6.63 19.18 -13.04
C ARG A 221 7.04 19.31 -11.59
N GLU A 222 6.12 18.94 -10.70
CA GLU A 222 6.30 18.99 -9.26
C GLU A 222 6.18 17.59 -8.65
N LEU A 223 7.00 17.34 -7.64
CA LEU A 223 6.94 16.15 -6.79
C LEU A 223 6.30 16.55 -5.46
N HIS A 224 5.15 15.95 -5.14
CA HIS A 224 4.43 16.18 -3.89
C HIS A 224 4.77 15.08 -2.87
N PHE A 225 5.00 15.48 -1.63
CA PHE A 225 5.31 14.54 -0.55
C PHE A 225 4.09 14.31 0.34
N CYS A 226 3.80 13.04 0.60
CA CYS A 226 2.70 12.62 1.45
C CYS A 226 3.19 11.57 2.46
N SER A 227 2.66 11.63 3.68
CA SER A 227 2.93 10.62 4.72
C SER A 227 1.94 9.46 4.65
N ASP A 228 2.33 8.31 5.21
CA ASP A 228 1.47 7.13 5.36
C ASP A 228 0.38 7.40 6.41
N PHE A 229 -0.84 7.68 5.95
CA PHE A 229 -1.98 8.01 6.81
C PHE A 229 -2.26 6.95 7.91
N PRO A 230 -2.36 5.64 7.60
CA PRO A 230 -2.41 4.59 8.61
C PRO A 230 -1.30 4.65 9.68
N HIS A 231 -0.09 5.07 9.32
CA HIS A 231 0.99 5.23 10.29
C HIS A 231 0.73 6.40 11.23
N LEU A 232 0.28 7.54 10.70
CA LEU A 232 -0.09 8.71 11.50
C LEU A 232 -1.19 8.37 12.52
N VAL A 233 -2.25 7.69 12.11
CA VAL A 233 -3.33 7.27 13.02
C VAL A 233 -2.81 6.32 14.12
N LYS A 234 -1.87 5.42 13.78
CA LYS A 234 -1.22 4.58 14.80
C LYS A 234 -0.39 5.39 15.79
N CYS A 235 0.36 6.40 15.33
CA CYS A 235 1.12 7.28 16.20
C CYS A 235 0.19 8.03 17.16
N ILE A 236 -0.87 8.64 16.63
CA ILE A 236 -1.87 9.35 17.45
C ILE A 236 -2.48 8.40 18.48
N ARG A 237 -2.89 7.19 18.06
CA ARG A 237 -3.40 6.16 18.98
C ARG A 237 -2.39 5.81 20.08
N ASN A 238 -1.13 5.58 19.72
CA ASN A 238 -0.12 5.16 20.69
C ASN A 238 0.12 6.24 21.74
N THR A 239 0.14 7.52 21.35
CA THR A 239 0.21 8.65 22.29
C THR A 239 -1.05 8.74 23.14
N PHE A 240 -2.23 8.67 22.52
CA PHE A 240 -3.53 8.73 23.17
C PHE A 240 -3.68 7.68 24.29
N VAL A 241 -3.26 6.44 24.02
CA VAL A 241 -3.35 5.31 24.95
C VAL A 241 -2.27 5.35 26.03
N SER A 242 -1.07 5.85 25.74
CA SER A 242 0.05 5.80 26.68
C SER A 242 0.07 6.96 27.66
N THR A 243 -0.06 8.19 27.17
CA THR A 243 0.16 9.43 27.94
C THR A 243 -1.01 10.42 27.82
N GLY A 244 -1.85 10.23 26.79
CA GLY A 244 -2.81 11.25 26.36
C GLY A 244 -2.09 12.44 25.73
N PHE A 245 -2.87 13.41 25.25
CA PHE A 245 -2.34 14.67 24.74
C PHE A 245 -3.31 15.82 24.98
N THR A 246 -2.79 17.04 25.06
CA THR A 246 -3.60 18.25 25.23
C THR A 246 -4.01 18.77 23.86
N THR A 247 -5.30 19.04 23.68
CA THR A 247 -5.88 19.69 22.51
C THR A 247 -6.53 21.01 22.92
N PRO A 248 -6.92 21.88 21.97
CA PRO A 248 -7.76 23.05 22.28
C PRO A 248 -9.06 22.71 23.01
N ASP A 249 -9.59 21.48 22.83
CA ASP A 249 -10.80 20.98 23.50
C ASP A 249 -10.52 20.42 24.92
N GLY A 250 -9.25 20.45 25.38
CA GLY A 250 -8.81 19.94 26.67
C GLY A 250 -7.89 18.72 26.56
N ARG A 251 -7.60 18.09 27.71
CA ARG A 251 -6.74 16.90 27.78
C ARG A 251 -7.52 15.67 27.31
N ALA A 252 -7.06 15.07 26.21
CA ALA A 252 -7.63 13.87 25.63
C ALA A 252 -6.83 12.64 26.08
N CYS A 253 -7.51 11.67 26.67
CA CYS A 253 -6.87 10.47 27.19
C CYS A 253 -7.84 9.25 27.16
N ILE A 254 -7.29 8.04 27.31
CA ILE A 254 -8.01 6.79 27.04
C ILE A 254 -9.00 6.41 28.15
N GLU A 255 -8.89 7.00 29.33
CA GLU A 255 -9.56 6.61 30.56
C GLU A 255 -11.09 6.64 30.42
N ASP A 256 -11.65 7.67 29.78
CA ASP A 256 -13.10 7.76 29.53
C ASP A 256 -13.59 6.58 28.68
N ILE A 257 -12.81 6.21 27.66
CA ILE A 257 -13.13 5.10 26.76
C ILE A 257 -12.96 3.76 27.49
N GLU A 258 -11.95 3.64 28.35
CA GLU A 258 -11.73 2.44 29.16
C GLU A 258 -12.88 2.20 30.13
N VAL A 259 -13.40 3.25 30.79
CA VAL A 259 -14.56 3.16 31.67
C VAL A 259 -15.82 2.75 30.89
N ALA A 260 -16.10 3.43 29.77
CA ALA A 260 -17.24 3.08 28.92
C ALA A 260 -17.14 1.63 28.41
N TRP A 261 -15.96 1.21 27.97
CA TRP A 261 -15.72 -0.15 27.47
C TRP A 261 -15.86 -1.20 28.58
N ALA A 262 -15.38 -0.93 29.80
CA ALA A 262 -15.52 -1.86 30.92
C ALA A 262 -17.00 -2.11 31.25
N LYS A 263 -17.83 -1.06 31.22
CA LYS A 263 -19.28 -1.16 31.43
C LYS A 263 -19.95 -1.95 30.31
N ASP A 264 -19.70 -1.59 29.05
CA ASP A 264 -20.26 -2.28 27.89
C ASP A 264 -19.86 -3.75 27.85
N ASN A 265 -18.59 -4.04 28.16
CA ASN A 265 -18.07 -5.40 28.11
C ASN A 265 -18.68 -6.30 29.20
N SER A 266 -19.05 -5.71 30.34
CA SER A 266 -19.79 -6.40 31.42
C SER A 266 -21.29 -6.58 31.14
N SER A 267 -21.82 -5.89 30.13
CA SER A 267 -23.23 -6.01 29.76
C SER A 267 -23.54 -7.37 29.15
N LEU A 268 -24.60 -8.01 29.65
CA LEU A 268 -25.17 -9.24 29.10
C LEU A 268 -26.19 -8.99 27.99
N THR A 269 -26.56 -7.72 27.75
CA THR A 269 -27.50 -7.29 26.72
C THR A 269 -26.77 -6.84 25.46
N LEU A 270 -27.50 -6.22 24.51
CA LEU A 270 -26.92 -5.68 23.28
C LEU A 270 -25.81 -4.68 23.61
N LYS A 271 -24.58 -4.99 23.17
CA LYS A 271 -23.39 -4.16 23.36
C LYS A 271 -23.36 -2.97 22.39
N ALA A 272 -23.00 -1.80 22.88
CA ALA A 272 -22.72 -0.62 22.07
C ALA A 272 -21.37 -0.69 21.37
N MET A 273 -20.41 -1.42 21.94
CA MET A 273 -19.06 -1.61 21.42
C MET A 273 -18.69 -3.10 21.22
N PRO A 274 -19.46 -3.87 20.42
CA PRO A 274 -19.27 -5.32 20.27
C PRO A 274 -17.91 -5.72 19.66
N HIS A 275 -17.26 -4.85 18.89
CA HIS A 275 -15.98 -5.12 18.22
C HIS A 275 -14.78 -4.52 18.96
N VAL A 276 -15.02 -3.63 19.93
CA VAL A 276 -13.96 -3.08 20.77
C VAL A 276 -13.56 -4.12 21.82
N THR A 277 -12.29 -4.47 21.81
CA THR A 277 -11.68 -5.47 22.70
C THR A 277 -10.55 -4.87 23.52
N ARG A 278 -10.04 -5.63 24.49
CA ARG A 278 -8.88 -5.22 25.30
C ARG A 278 -7.68 -4.78 24.45
N ALA A 279 -7.46 -5.39 23.29
CA ALA A 279 -6.36 -5.05 22.38
C ALA A 279 -6.48 -3.63 21.78
N HIS A 280 -7.67 -3.04 21.79
CA HIS A 280 -7.89 -1.66 21.33
C HIS A 280 -7.51 -0.64 22.40
N ILE A 281 -7.91 -0.92 23.66
CA ILE A 281 -7.70 -0.04 24.82
C ILE A 281 -6.28 -0.17 25.37
N ARG A 282 -5.76 -1.40 25.49
CA ARG A 282 -4.44 -1.72 26.03
C ARG A 282 -3.68 -2.69 25.09
N PRO A 283 -3.21 -2.18 23.93
CA PRO A 283 -2.46 -2.98 22.96
C PRO A 283 -1.08 -3.40 23.50
N ASN A 284 -0.65 -4.62 23.20
CA ASN A 284 0.76 -5.02 23.36
C ASN A 284 1.65 -4.56 22.18
N SER A 285 2.96 -4.79 22.26
CA SER A 285 3.95 -4.35 21.26
C SER A 285 3.68 -4.84 19.82
N PHE A 286 3.03 -5.98 19.64
CA PHE A 286 2.64 -6.46 18.30
C PHE A 286 1.32 -5.84 17.83
N GLU A 287 0.42 -5.56 18.75
CA GLU A 287 -0.88 -4.93 18.49
C GLU A 287 -0.76 -3.42 18.21
N THR A 288 0.26 -2.75 18.77
CA THR A 288 0.55 -1.34 18.45
C THR A 288 0.85 -1.14 16.97
N MET A 289 1.31 -2.18 16.27
CA MET A 289 1.60 -2.13 14.83
C MET A 289 0.38 -2.31 13.94
N LYS A 290 -0.74 -2.83 14.47
CA LYS A 290 -1.96 -3.11 13.71
C LYS A 290 -2.80 -1.84 13.52
N ALA A 291 -2.85 -1.35 12.29
CA ALA A 291 -3.64 -0.15 11.94
C ALA A 291 -5.15 -0.34 12.17
N ASN A 292 -5.67 -1.55 11.94
CA ASN A 292 -7.09 -1.84 12.16
C ASN A 292 -7.53 -1.59 13.62
N LEU A 293 -6.66 -1.87 14.61
CA LEU A 293 -6.97 -1.58 16.01
C LEU A 293 -7.04 -0.07 16.26
N ALA A 294 -6.18 0.71 15.61
CA ALA A 294 -6.22 2.16 15.71
C ALA A 294 -7.48 2.75 15.06
N PHE A 295 -7.86 2.28 13.87
CA PHE A 295 -9.09 2.72 13.19
C PHE A 295 -10.36 2.36 13.97
N MET A 296 -10.41 1.19 14.60
CA MET A 296 -11.53 0.79 15.44
C MET A 296 -11.63 1.64 16.72
N LEU A 297 -10.50 2.02 17.31
CA LEU A 297 -10.50 2.92 18.48
C LEU A 297 -11.01 4.32 18.13
N SER A 298 -10.75 4.79 16.90
CA SER A 298 -11.27 6.05 16.37
C SER A 298 -12.60 5.90 15.63
N SER A 299 -13.43 4.90 15.95
CA SER A 299 -14.66 4.61 15.20
C SER A 299 -15.91 5.21 15.85
N GLU A 300 -16.97 5.35 15.04
CA GLU A 300 -18.32 5.70 15.51
C GLU A 300 -18.86 4.74 16.58
N GLU A 301 -18.38 3.49 16.61
CA GLU A 301 -18.75 2.50 17.63
C GLU A 301 -18.30 2.95 19.03
N VAL A 302 -17.07 3.48 19.13
CA VAL A 302 -16.54 4.01 20.39
C VAL A 302 -17.31 5.26 20.82
N LEU A 303 -17.64 6.16 19.89
CA LEU A 303 -18.45 7.36 20.19
C LEU A 303 -19.83 6.99 20.74
N LYS A 304 -20.48 5.96 20.17
CA LYS A 304 -21.76 5.45 20.68
C LYS A 304 -21.63 4.86 22.07
N GLY A 305 -20.54 4.13 22.33
CA GLY A 305 -20.22 3.61 23.66
C GLY A 305 -20.06 4.73 24.69
N MET A 306 -19.24 5.74 24.38
CA MET A 306 -19.06 6.92 25.24
C MET A 306 -20.39 7.65 25.49
N PHE A 307 -21.21 7.82 24.45
CA PHE A 307 -22.53 8.45 24.58
C PHE A 307 -23.48 7.65 25.48
N LEU A 308 -23.54 6.32 25.32
CA LEU A 308 -24.43 5.47 26.10
C LEU A 308 -24.05 5.43 27.58
N TYR A 309 -22.75 5.35 27.88
CA TYR A 309 -22.22 5.23 29.25
C TYR A 309 -21.79 6.57 29.85
N ARG A 310 -22.21 7.70 29.26
CA ARG A 310 -21.80 9.05 29.67
C ARG A 310 -22.06 9.38 31.15
N SER A 311 -23.12 8.81 31.74
CA SER A 311 -23.47 8.99 33.16
C SER A 311 -22.47 8.34 34.12
N ASP A 312 -21.74 7.33 33.64
CA ASP A 312 -20.75 6.59 34.40
C ASP A 312 -19.33 7.18 34.24
N LEU A 313 -19.15 8.17 33.36
CA LEU A 313 -17.86 8.78 33.10
C LEU A 313 -17.49 9.78 34.21
N PRO A 314 -16.26 9.73 34.76
CA PRO A 314 -15.81 10.66 35.77
C PRO A 314 -15.73 12.09 35.20
N GLY A 315 -16.38 13.05 35.86
CA GLY A 315 -16.31 14.46 35.47
C GLY A 315 -17.31 14.90 34.40
N PHE A 316 -18.43 14.21 34.24
CA PHE A 316 -19.53 14.62 33.35
C PHE A 316 -20.19 15.93 33.83
N SER A 317 -19.54 17.06 33.55
CA SER A 317 -20.25 18.31 33.30
C SER A 317 -20.80 18.24 31.87
N SER A 318 -21.87 18.97 31.56
CA SER A 318 -22.62 18.98 30.30
C SER A 318 -21.82 19.20 28.98
N SER A 319 -20.50 19.26 29.03
CA SER A 319 -19.60 19.34 27.88
C SER A 319 -19.26 17.95 27.32
N VAL A 320 -19.17 17.87 26.00
CA VAL A 320 -18.52 16.75 25.28
C VAL A 320 -17.16 16.49 25.93
N SER A 321 -16.83 15.23 26.27
CA SER A 321 -15.55 14.96 26.93
C SER A 321 -14.40 15.33 25.99
N ALA A 322 -13.34 15.92 26.54
CA ALA A 322 -12.16 16.32 25.75
C ALA A 322 -11.57 15.14 24.95
N SER A 323 -11.80 13.91 25.40
CA SER A 323 -11.40 12.65 24.75
C SER A 323 -12.32 12.24 23.59
N GLU A 324 -13.60 12.63 23.59
CA GLU A 324 -14.54 12.32 22.51
C GLU A 324 -14.22 13.10 21.22
N GLN A 325 -13.78 14.36 21.37
CA GLN A 325 -13.54 15.27 20.26
C GLN A 325 -12.45 14.79 19.27
N PRO A 326 -11.28 14.30 19.73
CA PRO A 326 -10.29 13.68 18.86
C PRO A 326 -10.78 12.40 18.20
N VAL A 327 -11.52 11.54 18.92
CA VAL A 327 -12.09 10.30 18.36
C VAL A 327 -13.03 10.63 17.21
N ARG A 328 -13.90 11.63 17.38
CA ARG A 328 -14.86 12.09 16.38
C ARG A 328 -14.16 12.64 15.13
N ARG A 329 -13.15 13.51 15.31
CA ARG A 329 -12.36 14.06 14.20
C ARG A 329 -11.61 12.96 13.44
N LEU A 330 -10.96 12.04 14.16
CA LEU A 330 -10.25 10.92 13.55
C LEU A 330 -11.20 9.94 12.83
N SER A 331 -12.43 9.76 13.33
CA SER A 331 -13.42 8.89 12.68
C SER A 331 -13.81 9.42 11.30
N ARG A 332 -14.16 10.72 11.24
CA ARG A 332 -14.49 11.42 10.00
C ARG A 332 -13.31 11.41 9.03
N LEU A 333 -12.14 11.82 9.51
CA LEU A 333 -10.91 11.83 8.71
C LEU A 333 -10.59 10.44 8.16
N THR A 334 -10.70 9.39 8.98
CA THR A 334 -10.47 8.01 8.53
C THR A 334 -11.49 7.58 7.48
N SER A 335 -12.77 7.92 7.64
CA SER A 335 -13.82 7.62 6.65
C SER A 335 -13.52 8.24 5.29
N ILE A 336 -13.07 9.51 5.28
CA ILE A 336 -12.71 10.26 4.08
C ILE A 336 -11.45 9.66 3.44
N MET A 337 -10.36 9.56 4.21
CA MET A 337 -9.04 9.15 3.73
C MET A 337 -8.95 7.68 3.32
N THR A 338 -9.87 6.84 3.81
CA THR A 338 -9.93 5.40 3.47
C THR A 338 -11.05 5.06 2.48
N SER A 339 -11.73 6.06 1.92
CA SER A 339 -12.78 5.84 0.93
C SER A 339 -12.23 5.15 -0.33
N ARG A 340 -12.81 4.01 -0.69
CA ARG A 340 -12.39 3.20 -1.86
C ARG A 340 -13.42 3.16 -2.99
N CYS A 341 -14.60 3.78 -2.81
CA CYS A 341 -15.64 3.74 -3.83
C CYS A 341 -15.78 5.10 -4.53
N PRO A 342 -15.92 5.13 -5.87
CA PRO A 342 -16.09 6.39 -6.60
C PRO A 342 -17.29 7.22 -6.14
N LYS A 343 -18.35 6.57 -5.64
CA LYS A 343 -19.54 7.25 -5.09
C LYS A 343 -19.23 8.08 -3.84
N ARG A 344 -18.25 7.66 -3.03
CA ARG A 344 -17.75 8.35 -1.83
C ARG A 344 -16.38 9.00 -2.10
N GLY A 345 -16.04 9.24 -3.35
CA GLY A 345 -14.84 9.99 -3.70
C GLY A 345 -14.99 11.46 -3.32
N LEU A 346 -13.90 12.07 -2.88
CA LEU A 346 -13.85 13.48 -2.50
C LEU A 346 -14.25 14.37 -3.70
N ARG A 347 -15.17 15.33 -3.51
CA ARG A 347 -15.59 16.28 -4.55
C ARG A 347 -15.35 17.71 -4.06
N PRO A 348 -14.98 18.66 -4.93
CA PRO A 348 -14.62 20.02 -4.50
C PRO A 348 -15.65 20.74 -3.62
N SER A 349 -16.95 20.43 -3.77
CA SER A 349 -18.05 21.04 -3.01
C SER A 349 -18.76 20.05 -2.07
N SER A 350 -18.13 18.93 -1.71
CA SER A 350 -18.73 17.96 -0.79
C SER A 350 -18.50 18.35 0.67
N GLN A 351 -19.40 17.91 1.55
CA GLN A 351 -19.24 18.02 3.00
C GLN A 351 -17.88 17.48 3.48
N ASP A 352 -17.40 16.40 2.86
CA ASP A 352 -16.10 15.79 3.17
C ASP A 352 -14.93 16.78 2.99
N VAL A 353 -15.00 17.71 2.03
CA VAL A 353 -13.96 18.76 1.86
C VAL A 353 -14.05 19.77 2.99
N ALA A 354 -15.25 20.22 3.35
CA ALA A 354 -15.45 21.11 4.48
C ALA A 354 -14.98 20.49 5.80
N GLU A 355 -15.17 19.18 6.00
CA GLU A 355 -14.64 18.45 7.16
C GLU A 355 -13.10 18.37 7.16
N LEU A 356 -12.46 18.25 6.00
CA LEU A 356 -11.00 18.32 5.89
C LEU A 356 -10.47 19.73 6.18
N GLU A 357 -11.13 20.77 5.67
CA GLU A 357 -10.77 22.17 5.93
C GLU A 357 -10.90 22.51 7.42
N ASP A 358 -12.00 22.11 8.07
CA ASP A 358 -12.20 22.24 9.52
C ASP A 358 -11.12 21.50 10.31
N PHE A 359 -10.75 20.30 9.86
CA PHE A 359 -9.68 19.54 10.49
C PHE A 359 -8.31 20.23 10.35
N VAL A 360 -8.00 20.85 9.21
CA VAL A 360 -6.77 21.62 9.01
C VAL A 360 -6.74 22.84 9.95
N VAL A 361 -7.84 23.58 10.05
CA VAL A 361 -7.95 24.71 10.99
C VAL A 361 -7.73 24.25 12.44
N PHE A 362 -8.28 23.09 12.80
CA PHE A 362 -8.04 22.49 14.11
C PHE A 362 -6.55 22.14 14.32
N LEU A 363 -5.86 21.60 13.31
CA LEU A 363 -4.43 21.32 13.40
C LEU A 363 -3.61 22.59 13.63
N ASP A 364 -3.92 23.68 12.92
CA ASP A 364 -3.24 24.97 13.11
C ASP A 364 -3.45 25.51 14.54
N ALA A 365 -4.68 25.44 15.04
CA ALA A 365 -5.00 25.85 16.41
C ALA A 365 -4.30 24.95 17.46
N TRP A 366 -4.21 23.66 17.19
CA TRP A 366 -3.52 22.72 18.06
C TRP A 366 -2.00 22.95 18.06
N GLU A 367 -1.39 23.21 16.91
CA GLU A 367 0.02 23.55 16.80
C GLU A 367 0.33 24.83 17.58
N GLU A 368 -0.49 25.87 17.44
CA GLU A 368 -0.33 27.12 18.17
C GLU A 368 -0.49 26.93 19.68
N ALA A 369 -1.49 26.17 20.13
CA ALA A 369 -1.65 25.83 21.54
C ALA A 369 -0.43 25.07 22.09
N SER A 370 0.17 24.17 21.31
CA SER A 370 1.34 23.39 21.74
C SER A 370 2.59 24.25 21.92
N LYS A 371 2.85 25.22 21.04
CA LYS A 371 3.95 26.18 21.15
C LYS A 371 3.84 27.03 22.42
N ASN A 372 2.63 27.46 22.76
CA ASN A 372 2.39 28.27 23.94
C ASN A 372 2.60 27.51 25.27
N VAL A 373 2.48 26.17 25.26
CA VAL A 373 2.76 25.32 26.43
C VAL A 373 4.27 25.17 26.66
N GLU A 374 5.10 25.10 25.61
CA GLU A 374 6.56 25.01 25.74
C GLU A 374 7.22 26.30 26.26
N VAL A 375 6.60 27.46 26.04
CA VAL A 375 7.11 28.76 26.53
C VAL A 375 6.78 28.99 28.02
N ALA A 376 5.83 28.25 28.58
CA ALA A 376 5.38 28.37 29.96
C ALA A 376 6.01 27.34 30.94
N SER A 377 6.79 26.39 30.43
CA SER A 377 7.56 25.39 31.19
C SER A 377 9.03 25.76 31.27
#